data_AF-A0A7Z8ZWH7-F1
#
_entry.id   AF-A0A7Z8ZWH7-F1
#
_cell.length_a   1.000
_cell.length_b   1.000
_cell.length_c   1.000
_cell.angle_alpha   90.00
_cell.angle_beta   90.00
_cell.angle_gamma   90.00
#
_symmetry.space_group_name_H-M   'P 1'
#
loop_
_entity.id
_entity.type
_entity.pdbx_description
1 polymer ?
#
loop_
_entity_poly.entity_id
_entity_poly.type
_entity_poly.pdbx_seq_one_letter_code
_entity_poly.pdbx_strand_id
1 'polypeptide(L)'
;MILLNDLSCSEDIILYGINKLISSIIDTPNGKMIKINNSTASPYLSNGSAGAIKALLSIDPQKYQSIIEDLSNGITANFAQRPNYWSGMLGIADTLLDAYAMTHNETYIKCSIHLIINSSYYLDSSRLPINELIPVFNHLDYLTNIDWS
;
A
#
# COMPACT_ATOMS: atom_id res chain seq x y z
N MET A 1 5.15 -11.02 -9.90
CA MET A 1 6.08 -12.07 -9.41
C MET A 1 7.26 -12.20 -10.37
N ILE A 2 8.24 -11.28 -10.32
CA ILE A 2 9.44 -11.33 -11.20
C ILE A 2 10.73 -11.44 -10.38
N LEU A 3 10.75 -10.97 -9.13
CA LEU A 3 11.93 -11.11 -8.24
C LEU A 3 11.99 -12.45 -7.46
N LEU A 4 10.90 -13.22 -7.42
CA LEU A 4 10.84 -14.51 -6.69
C LEU A 4 10.94 -15.74 -7.61
N ASN A 5 10.83 -15.57 -8.93
CA ASN A 5 10.91 -16.69 -9.86
C ASN A 5 12.33 -17.01 -10.34
N ASP A 6 13.25 -16.04 -10.30
CA ASP A 6 14.62 -16.19 -10.83
C ASP A 6 15.70 -16.37 -9.75
N LEU A 7 15.34 -16.27 -8.46
CA LEU A 7 16.25 -16.49 -7.35
C LEU A 7 15.70 -17.62 -6.49
N SER A 8 16.44 -18.72 -6.42
CA SER A 8 16.20 -19.87 -5.54
C SER A 8 16.37 -19.49 -4.07
N CYS A 9 15.54 -18.58 -3.58
CA CYS A 9 15.47 -18.21 -2.18
C CYS A 9 14.77 -19.35 -1.44
N SER A 10 15.39 -19.89 -0.38
CA SER A 10 14.75 -20.97 0.36
C SER A 10 13.47 -20.48 1.04
N GLU A 11 12.48 -21.37 1.14
CA GLU A 11 11.23 -21.09 1.85
C GLU A 11 11.50 -20.62 3.29
N ASP A 12 12.53 -21.17 3.94
CA ASP A 12 12.97 -20.76 5.27
C ASP A 12 13.39 -19.29 5.35
N ILE A 13 14.08 -18.77 4.32
CA ILE A 13 14.51 -17.36 4.28
C ILE A 13 13.30 -16.45 4.08
N ILE A 14 12.38 -16.83 3.19
CA ILE A 14 11.13 -16.10 2.97
C ILE A 14 10.32 -16.06 4.27
N LEU A 15 10.15 -17.22 4.92
CA LEU A 15 9.41 -17.33 6.18
C LEU A 15 10.08 -16.52 7.30
N TYR A 16 11.40 -16.54 7.39
CA TYR A 16 12.15 -15.70 8.32
C TYR A 16 11.87 -14.20 8.08
N GLY A 17 11.93 -13.76 6.82
CA GLY A 17 11.64 -12.37 6.43
C GLY A 17 10.22 -11.94 6.79
N ILE A 18 9.23 -12.80 6.50
CA ILE A 18 7.83 -12.56 6.86
C ILE A 18 7.66 -12.49 8.37
N ASN A 19 8.24 -13.42 9.12
CA ASN A 19 8.14 -13.41 10.59
C ASN A 19 8.78 -12.15 11.18
N LYS A 20 9.91 -11.68 10.63
CA LYS A 20 10.51 -10.40 11.03
C LYS A 20 9.59 -9.22 10.74
N LEU A 21 8.99 -9.18 9.57
CA LEU A 21 8.02 -8.16 9.19
C LEU A 21 6.81 -8.16 10.13
N ILE A 22 6.20 -9.32 10.39
CA ILE A 22 5.03 -9.44 11.28
C ILE A 22 5.40 -9.02 12.71
N SER A 23 6.59 -9.41 13.19
CA SER A 23 7.07 -9.00 14.52
C SER A 23 7.33 -7.50 14.66
N SER A 24 7.40 -6.77 13.54
CA SER A 24 7.58 -5.31 13.52
C SER A 24 6.26 -4.53 13.53
N ILE A 25 5.12 -5.22 13.51
CA ILE A 25 3.80 -4.60 13.59
C ILE A 25 3.60 -4.06 15.02
N ILE A 26 3.17 -2.81 15.13
CA ILE A 26 2.84 -2.14 16.38
C ILE A 26 1.44 -1.53 16.32
N ASP A 27 0.80 -1.40 17.47
CA ASP A 27 -0.43 -0.63 17.61
C ASP A 27 -0.13 0.86 17.61
N THR A 28 -0.89 1.62 16.83
CA THR A 28 -0.86 3.08 16.78
C THR A 28 -2.28 3.62 16.96
N PRO A 29 -2.47 4.93 17.23
CA PRO A 29 -3.79 5.54 17.26
C PRO A 29 -4.61 5.35 15.96
N ASN A 30 -3.94 5.10 14.83
CA ASN A 30 -4.56 4.90 13.53
C ASN A 30 -4.84 3.42 13.20
N GLY A 31 -4.44 2.48 14.08
CA GLY A 31 -4.49 1.04 13.84
C GLY A 31 -3.09 0.41 13.78
N LYS A 32 -3.02 -0.85 13.34
CA LYS A 32 -1.76 -1.58 13.25
C LYS A 32 -0.90 -1.07 12.11
N MET A 33 0.38 -0.85 12.36
CA MET A 33 1.32 -0.35 11.36
C MET A 33 2.73 -0.96 11.51
N ILE A 34 3.52 -0.90 10.44
CA ILE A 34 4.93 -1.33 10.44
C ILE A 34 5.80 -0.29 11.14
N LYS A 35 6.50 -0.72 12.18
CA LYS A 35 7.51 0.05 12.89
C LYS A 35 8.75 0.25 12.03
N ILE A 36 9.22 1.49 11.93
CA ILE A 36 10.46 1.84 11.18
C ILE A 36 11.62 2.25 12.08
N ASN A 37 11.33 2.73 13.29
CA ASN A 37 12.31 3.05 14.32
C ASN A 37 11.65 2.97 15.70
N ASN A 38 12.37 3.34 16.76
CA ASN A 38 11.90 3.19 18.14
C ASN A 38 10.61 3.92 18.50
N SER A 39 10.21 4.95 17.75
CA SER A 39 9.06 5.79 18.09
C SER A 39 8.09 6.05 16.93
N THR A 40 8.37 5.59 15.70
CA THR A 40 7.51 5.90 14.55
C THR A 40 7.19 4.67 13.71
N ALA A 41 5.96 4.66 13.19
CA ALA A 41 5.53 3.80 12.10
C ALA A 41 5.53 4.58 10.77
N SER A 42 5.61 3.87 9.65
CA SER A 42 5.53 4.47 8.31
C SER A 42 4.35 3.87 7.54
N PRO A 43 3.52 4.69 6.88
CA PRO A 43 2.47 4.20 5.98
C PRO A 43 3.01 3.84 4.58
N TYR A 44 4.21 4.31 4.21
CA TYR A 44 4.64 4.39 2.82
C TYR A 44 5.17 3.07 2.23
N LEU A 45 5.20 3.00 0.90
CA LEU A 45 5.65 1.82 0.18
C LEU A 45 7.14 1.52 0.42
N SER A 46 7.99 2.54 0.42
CA SER A 46 9.46 2.39 0.50
C SER A 46 9.98 1.79 1.80
N ASN A 47 9.23 1.93 2.90
CA ASN A 47 9.71 1.55 4.23
C ASN A 47 8.62 1.23 5.25
N GLY A 48 7.37 1.03 4.85
CA GLY A 48 6.23 1.02 5.77
C GLY A 48 5.16 -0.01 5.45
N SER A 49 3.98 0.21 6.05
CA SER A 49 2.83 -0.69 5.96
C SER A 49 2.39 -0.98 4.52
N ALA A 50 2.42 0.02 3.63
CA ALA A 50 2.05 -0.22 2.23
C ALA A 50 2.98 -1.24 1.54
N GLY A 51 4.30 -1.14 1.78
CA GLY A 51 5.28 -2.08 1.26
C GLY A 51 5.08 -3.49 1.81
N ALA A 52 4.77 -3.58 3.11
CA ALA A 52 4.46 -4.85 3.76
C ALA A 52 3.20 -5.51 3.18
N ILE A 53 2.13 -4.74 2.95
CA ILE A 53 0.89 -5.25 2.36
C ILE A 53 1.16 -5.79 0.94
N LYS A 54 1.82 -5.00 0.06
CA LYS A 54 2.17 -5.44 -1.30
C LYS A 54 3.01 -6.73 -1.30
N ALA A 55 3.93 -6.86 -0.35
CA ALA A 55 4.73 -8.07 -0.19
C ALA A 55 3.88 -9.27 0.22
N LEU A 56 3.02 -9.15 1.24
CA LEU A 56 2.17 -10.23 1.73
C LEU A 56 1.15 -10.68 0.67
N LEU A 57 0.54 -9.74 -0.05
CA LEU A 57 -0.34 -10.00 -1.20
C LEU A 57 0.37 -10.78 -2.31
N SER A 58 1.66 -10.50 -2.54
CA SER A 58 2.47 -11.17 -3.55
C SER A 58 2.92 -12.57 -3.14
N ILE A 59 2.94 -12.88 -1.84
CA ILE A 59 3.40 -14.17 -1.30
C ILE A 59 2.22 -15.14 -1.19
N ASP A 60 1.24 -14.80 -0.36
CA ASP A 60 0.06 -15.64 -0.12
C ASP A 60 -1.07 -14.76 0.47
N PRO A 61 -1.92 -14.17 -0.39
CA PRO A 61 -2.94 -13.22 0.04
C PRO A 61 -3.97 -13.85 0.98
N GLN A 62 -4.29 -15.15 0.80
CA GLN A 62 -5.26 -15.85 1.62
C GLN A 62 -4.71 -16.13 3.02
N LYS A 63 -3.46 -16.63 3.10
CA LYS A 63 -2.81 -16.91 4.38
C LYS A 63 -2.62 -15.66 5.23
N TYR A 64 -2.33 -14.52 4.60
CA TYR A 64 -2.00 -13.27 5.29
C TYR A 64 -3.15 -12.27 5.33
N GLN A 65 -4.37 -12.65 4.89
CA GLN A 65 -5.51 -11.76 4.77
C GLN A 65 -5.77 -10.89 6.01
N SER A 66 -5.82 -11.51 7.20
CA SER A 66 -6.08 -10.77 8.45
C SER A 66 -5.01 -9.71 8.75
N ILE A 67 -3.74 -9.99 8.45
CA ILE A 67 -2.64 -9.03 8.64
C ILE A 67 -2.71 -7.91 7.60
N ILE A 68 -3.05 -8.26 6.35
CA ILE A 68 -3.25 -7.31 5.26
C ILE A 68 -4.37 -6.34 5.61
N GLU A 69 -5.51 -6.83 6.10
CA GLU A 69 -6.65 -6.00 6.54
C GLU A 69 -6.28 -5.09 7.71
N ASP A 70 -5.62 -5.64 8.73
CA ASP A 70 -5.15 -4.88 9.90
C ASP A 70 -4.25 -3.71 9.50
N LEU A 71 -3.27 -3.96 8.64
CA LEU A 71 -2.35 -2.94 8.14
C LEU A 71 -3.04 -1.96 7.18
N SER A 72 -3.96 -2.44 6.35
CA SER A 72 -4.73 -1.61 5.41
C SER A 72 -5.58 -0.61 6.17
N ASN A 73 -6.27 -1.05 7.23
CA ASN A 73 -7.00 -0.16 8.14
C ASN A 73 -6.07 0.90 8.72
N GLY A 74 -4.86 0.52 9.16
CA GLY A 74 -3.84 1.43 9.68
C GLY A 74 -3.42 2.54 8.72
N ILE A 75 -3.42 2.28 7.40
CA ILE A 75 -3.00 3.25 6.38
C ILE A 75 -4.16 4.05 5.76
N THR A 76 -5.41 3.85 6.20
CA THR A 76 -6.55 4.69 5.78
C THR A 76 -6.61 6.06 6.44
N ALA A 77 -5.75 6.33 7.43
CA ALA A 77 -5.66 7.65 8.06
C ALA A 77 -5.09 8.71 7.09
N ASN A 78 -5.26 10.00 7.44
CA ASN A 78 -4.83 11.10 6.59
C ASN A 78 -3.30 11.30 6.63
N PHE A 79 -2.57 10.69 5.68
CA PHE A 79 -1.11 10.81 5.52
C PHE A 79 -0.73 11.82 4.41
N ALA A 80 -1.06 13.10 4.60
CA ALA A 80 -0.88 14.14 3.59
C ALA A 80 0.52 14.79 3.61
N GLN A 81 1.58 14.08 3.20
CA GLN A 81 2.93 14.66 3.19
C GLN A 81 3.60 14.72 1.81
N ARG A 82 3.37 13.74 0.92
CA ARG A 82 4.03 13.67 -0.38
C ARG A 82 3.10 13.03 -1.42
N PRO A 83 3.10 13.49 -2.68
CA PRO A 83 2.22 12.92 -3.71
C PRO A 83 2.79 11.66 -4.36
N ASN A 84 4.10 11.42 -4.31
CA ASN A 84 4.75 10.38 -5.09
C ASN A 84 4.39 8.94 -4.68
N TYR A 85 4.76 7.99 -5.53
CA TYR A 85 4.44 6.58 -5.37
C TYR A 85 5.22 5.94 -4.22
N TRP A 86 6.55 6.09 -4.17
CA TRP A 86 7.37 5.37 -3.21
C TRP A 86 7.22 5.83 -1.76
N SER A 87 7.05 7.13 -1.54
CA SER A 87 7.08 7.74 -0.21
C SER A 87 5.89 8.68 0.02
N GLY A 88 4.77 8.43 -0.66
CA GLY A 88 3.64 9.34 -0.66
C GLY A 88 2.30 8.65 -0.89
N MET A 89 1.29 9.50 -1.14
CA MET A 89 -0.12 9.16 -1.22
C MET A 89 -0.43 8.16 -2.34
N LEU A 90 0.28 8.22 -3.48
CA LEU A 90 0.02 7.31 -4.59
C LEU A 90 0.35 5.85 -4.28
N GLY A 91 1.45 5.57 -3.58
CA GLY A 91 1.76 4.18 -3.19
C GLY A 91 0.80 3.64 -2.14
N ILE A 92 0.30 4.50 -1.26
CA ILE A 92 -0.74 4.13 -0.29
C ILE A 92 -2.04 3.82 -1.04
N ALA A 93 -2.46 4.69 -1.96
CA ALA A 93 -3.66 4.49 -2.77
C ALA A 93 -3.59 3.18 -3.55
N ASP A 94 -2.51 2.95 -4.29
CA ASP A 94 -2.34 1.74 -5.10
C ASP A 94 -2.31 0.47 -4.24
N THR A 95 -1.84 0.56 -3.00
CA THR A 95 -1.87 -0.57 -2.06
C THR A 95 -3.28 -0.83 -1.53
N LEU A 96 -4.04 0.22 -1.23
CA LEU A 96 -5.43 0.10 -0.80
C LEU A 96 -6.34 -0.42 -1.92
N LEU A 97 -6.03 -0.12 -3.19
CA LEU A 97 -6.71 -0.72 -4.34
C LEU A 97 -6.48 -2.24 -4.43
N ASP A 98 -5.25 -2.72 -4.22
CA ASP A 98 -4.99 -4.16 -4.15
C ASP A 98 -5.74 -4.82 -2.98
N ALA A 99 -5.73 -4.16 -1.81
CA ALA A 99 -6.46 -4.66 -0.64
C ALA A 99 -7.98 -4.69 -0.90
N TYR A 100 -8.52 -3.71 -1.62
CA TYR A 100 -9.91 -3.70 -2.06
C TYR A 100 -10.22 -4.88 -2.99
N ALA A 101 -9.36 -5.14 -3.98
CA ALA A 101 -9.57 -6.25 -4.93
C ALA A 101 -9.70 -7.61 -4.22
N MET A 102 -9.04 -7.78 -3.07
CA MET A 102 -9.13 -8.99 -2.25
C MET A 102 -10.32 -9.00 -1.27
N THR A 103 -10.64 -7.86 -0.66
CA THR A 103 -11.54 -7.79 0.51
C THR A 103 -12.92 -7.22 0.20
N HIS A 104 -13.06 -6.52 -0.93
CA HIS A 104 -14.21 -5.69 -1.28
C HIS A 104 -14.59 -4.65 -0.20
N ASN A 105 -13.62 -4.21 0.62
CA ASN A 105 -13.87 -3.20 1.64
C ASN A 105 -13.93 -1.80 1.01
N GLU A 106 -15.16 -1.27 0.89
CA GLU A 106 -15.47 0.06 0.34
C GLU A 106 -14.78 1.24 1.05
N THR A 107 -14.19 1.03 2.24
CA THR A 107 -13.36 2.07 2.88
C THR A 107 -12.06 2.27 2.12
N TYR A 108 -11.46 1.20 1.60
CA TYR A 108 -10.17 1.24 0.92
C TYR A 108 -10.28 1.98 -0.42
N ILE A 109 -11.35 1.75 -1.17
CA ILE A 109 -11.58 2.44 -2.44
C ILE A 109 -11.85 3.93 -2.25
N LYS A 110 -12.67 4.31 -1.25
CA LYS A 110 -12.94 5.71 -0.93
C LYS A 110 -11.67 6.45 -0.52
N CYS A 111 -10.83 5.82 0.31
CA CYS A 111 -9.55 6.38 0.71
C CYS A 111 -8.60 6.52 -0.49
N SER A 112 -8.52 5.50 -1.35
CA SER A 112 -7.70 5.53 -2.57
C SER A 112 -8.08 6.68 -3.49
N ILE A 113 -9.37 6.88 -3.74
CA ILE A 113 -9.88 8.00 -4.56
C ILE A 113 -9.42 9.34 -3.98
N HIS A 114 -9.59 9.56 -2.67
CA HIS A 114 -9.13 10.79 -2.03
C HIS A 114 -7.62 11.01 -2.17
N LEU A 115 -6.81 9.96 -1.99
CA LEU A 115 -5.36 10.04 -2.11
C LEU A 115 -4.91 10.33 -3.55
N ILE A 116 -5.57 9.74 -4.56
CA ILE A 116 -5.31 10.00 -5.99
C ILE A 116 -5.65 11.45 -6.34
N ILE A 117 -6.84 11.93 -5.94
CA ILE A 117 -7.27 13.33 -6.15
C ILE A 117 -6.29 14.28 -5.45
N ASN A 118 -5.93 14.00 -4.20
CA ASN A 118 -4.99 14.84 -3.47
C ASN A 118 -3.60 14.88 -4.12
N SER A 119 -3.18 13.78 -4.74
CA SER A 119 -1.91 13.70 -5.46
C SER A 119 -1.97 14.48 -6.78
N SER A 120 -3.11 14.50 -7.48
CA SER A 120 -3.23 15.17 -8.77
C SER A 120 -3.06 16.69 -8.69
N TYR A 121 -3.39 17.33 -7.56
CA TYR A 121 -3.09 18.75 -7.32
C TYR A 121 -1.60 19.11 -7.41
N TYR A 122 -0.70 18.12 -7.32
CA TYR A 122 0.73 18.33 -7.42
C TYR A 122 1.28 18.27 -8.85
N LEU A 123 0.47 17.86 -9.84
CA LEU A 123 0.85 17.85 -11.26
C LEU A 123 1.22 19.26 -11.74
N ASP A 124 0.39 20.25 -11.41
CA ASP A 124 0.59 21.65 -11.82
C ASP A 124 1.89 22.25 -11.26
N SER A 125 2.33 21.74 -10.11
CA SER A 125 3.54 22.20 -9.43
C SER A 125 4.82 21.46 -9.85
N SER A 126 4.77 20.53 -10.80
CA SER A 126 5.87 19.62 -11.17
C SER A 126 6.44 18.79 -10.01
N ARG A 127 5.70 18.68 -8.89
CA ARG A 127 6.09 17.89 -7.71
C ARG A 127 5.66 16.43 -7.80
N LEU A 128 4.87 16.10 -8.81
CA LEU A 128 4.47 14.75 -9.17
C LEU A 128 4.58 14.60 -10.70
N PRO A 129 5.41 13.67 -11.20
CA PRO A 129 5.43 13.41 -12.62
C PRO A 129 4.20 12.58 -13.02
N ILE A 130 3.60 12.90 -14.17
CA ILE A 130 2.34 12.28 -14.62
C ILE A 130 2.43 10.76 -14.79
N ASN A 131 3.62 10.25 -15.09
CA ASN A 131 3.89 8.82 -15.23
C ASN A 131 3.80 8.03 -13.91
N GLU A 132 3.86 8.69 -12.75
CA GLU A 132 3.57 8.06 -11.47
C GLU A 132 2.07 8.01 -11.19
N LEU A 133 1.29 9.01 -11.65
CA LEU A 133 -0.16 9.08 -11.41
C LEU A 133 -0.94 8.10 -12.30
N ILE A 134 -0.65 8.08 -13.61
CA ILE A 134 -1.42 7.33 -14.61
C ILE A 134 -1.60 5.85 -14.24
N PRO A 135 -0.55 5.11 -13.83
CA PRO A 135 -0.70 3.69 -13.49
C PRO A 135 -1.68 3.45 -12.33
N VAL A 136 -1.63 4.30 -11.30
CA VAL A 136 -2.50 4.19 -10.12
C VAL A 136 -3.95 4.55 -10.48
N PHE A 137 -4.13 5.56 -11.33
CA PHE A 137 -5.44 5.92 -11.85
C PHE A 137 -6.06 4.80 -12.70
N ASN A 138 -5.27 4.20 -13.61
CA ASN A 138 -5.74 3.08 -14.43
C ASN A 138 -6.12 1.86 -13.59
N HIS A 139 -5.43 1.63 -12.47
CA HIS A 139 -5.78 0.57 -11.54
C HIS A 139 -7.13 0.83 -10.85
N LEU A 140 -7.39 2.07 -10.42
CA LEU A 140 -8.70 2.46 -9.91
C LEU A 140 -9.79 2.25 -10.97
N ASP A 141 -9.55 2.72 -12.19
CA ASP A 141 -10.50 2.61 -13.31
C ASP A 141 -10.85 1.16 -13.61
N TYR A 142 -9.84 0.29 -13.69
CA TYR A 142 -10.02 -1.16 -13.88
C TYR A 142 -10.90 -1.81 -12.81
N LEU A 143 -10.74 -1.42 -11.54
CA LEU A 143 -11.50 -2.01 -10.44
C LEU A 143 -12.93 -1.49 -10.34
N THR A 144 -13.21 -0.31 -10.88
CA THR A 144 -14.47 0.41 -10.62
C THR A 144 -15.33 0.59 -11.84
N ASN A 145 -14.75 0.50 -13.05
CA ASN A 145 -15.40 0.89 -14.30
C ASN A 145 -16.12 2.25 -14.16
N ILE A 146 -15.48 3.23 -13.50
CA ILE A 146 -16.10 4.54 -13.31
C ILE A 146 -16.35 5.16 -14.68
N ASP A 147 -17.61 5.52 -14.94
CA ASP A 147 -17.96 6.34 -16.08
C ASP A 147 -17.57 7.79 -15.76
N TRP A 148 -16.50 8.25 -16.39
CA TRP A 148 -15.96 9.60 -16.23
C TRP A 148 -16.60 10.62 -17.20
N SER A 149 -17.67 10.22 -17.92
CA SER A 149 -18.39 11.06 -18.90
C SER A 149 -19.20 12.19 -18.26
#